data_AF-A0A1Y2BQ16-F1
#
_entry.id   AF-A0A1Y2BQ16-F1
#
_cell.length_a   1.000
_cell.length_b   1.000
_cell.length_c   1.000
_cell.angle_alpha   90.00
_cell.angle_beta   90.00
_cell.angle_gamma   90.00
#
_symmetry.space_group_name_H-M   'P 1'
#
loop_
_entity.id
_entity.type
_entity.pdbx_description
1 polymer ?
#
loop_
_entity_poly.entity_id
_entity_poly.type
_entity_poly.pdbx_seq_one_letter_code
_entity_poly.pdbx_strand_id
1 'polypeptide(L)'
;MSYNYSTFRDSNESSEAFLPAPAVVLIPQKPKKRPIDYILPKEDGDVKVYWALRTLLVTLIVSILCAGCESWIMANENTVKNTLLQEQPTSTGNNANLNIWLNFKIELTYHAVFLASIGFLFFVVWDGVLHRNSIQCISVNFYLVGLLVYSVLQILQTDNDLNTIRPQLVNANVASNSGYFLAAQILLPCIIGIFIPIYGFLSYKMYGEFGWRAYRISGGAPKVTKAFNTYHMFLLLLKYSVFAGCGFLVIDVILTKVSANGKILIPVLGFIVGIITVVTGFYGIRYEHAVLVIVHIVGTLGIFAYMIYRMVTSFHRGGSDFQRTKIPFLAFGVMCALLLLAIVCFAVLCLLQFGVGVRYVLDQEKRKQKGNYVPPPIDLTD
;
A
#
# COMPACT_ATOMS: atom_id res chain seq x y z
N MET A 1 14.77 94.46 39.58
CA MET A 1 13.90 93.50 38.85
C MET A 1 14.41 93.43 37.43
N SER A 2 14.30 92.25 36.79
CA SER A 2 14.63 91.94 35.38
C SER A 2 16.10 91.65 35.01
N TYR A 3 16.31 90.38 34.63
CA TYR A 3 17.29 89.81 33.71
C TYR A 3 16.44 89.06 32.65
N ASN A 4 16.80 88.78 31.40
CA ASN A 4 17.91 89.10 30.50
C ASN A 4 17.50 88.62 29.09
N TYR A 5 18.02 89.30 28.06
CA TYR A 5 18.48 88.89 26.71
C TYR A 5 17.98 87.64 25.95
N SER A 6 17.63 87.91 24.67
CA SER A 6 17.92 87.23 23.36
C SER A 6 17.90 85.70 23.27
N THR A 7 17.43 85.04 22.20
CA THR A 7 18.00 85.00 20.82
C THR A 7 17.14 84.11 19.88
N PHE A 8 17.35 84.31 18.57
CA PHE A 8 17.34 83.32 17.47
C PHE A 8 16.05 82.79 16.79
N ARG A 9 15.93 83.22 15.52
CA ARG A 9 15.31 82.59 14.32
C ARG A 9 15.49 81.06 14.25
N ASP A 10 14.48 80.31 13.78
CA ASP A 10 14.26 80.00 12.35
C ASP A 10 13.03 79.09 12.12
N SER A 11 12.57 79.14 10.87
CA SER A 11 11.54 78.35 10.20
C SER A 11 11.51 76.85 10.52
N ASN A 12 10.32 76.29 10.71
CA ASN A 12 10.07 74.88 10.43
C ASN A 12 8.68 74.71 9.82
N GLU A 13 8.69 74.41 8.53
CA GLU A 13 7.56 73.97 7.74
C GLU A 13 7.03 72.62 8.26
N SER A 14 5.71 72.53 8.23
CA SER A 14 4.91 71.32 8.40
C SER A 14 5.45 70.14 7.59
N SER A 15 5.89 69.09 8.27
CA SER A 15 6.15 67.77 7.68
C SER A 15 5.27 66.76 8.41
N GLU A 16 4.10 66.45 7.85
CA GLU A 16 3.29 65.31 8.29
C GLU A 16 4.08 64.03 8.02
N ALA A 17 4.44 63.30 9.09
CA ALA A 17 5.08 62.01 9.00
C ALA A 17 4.07 60.96 8.50
N PHE A 18 4.10 60.71 7.18
CA PHE A 18 3.40 59.60 6.54
C PHE A 18 3.98 58.28 7.08
N LEU A 19 3.23 57.59 7.95
CA LEU A 19 3.56 56.21 8.34
C LEU A 19 3.61 55.36 7.05
N PRO A 20 4.71 54.65 6.75
CA PRO A 20 4.73 53.79 5.59
C PRO A 20 3.67 52.68 5.77
N ALA A 21 2.81 52.52 4.77
CA ALA A 21 1.86 51.41 4.71
C ALA A 21 2.60 50.08 4.98
N PRO A 22 2.00 49.12 5.70
CA PRO A 22 2.62 47.83 5.92
C PRO A 22 2.97 47.24 4.55
N ALA A 23 4.25 46.95 4.33
CA ALA A 23 4.73 46.38 3.08
C ALA A 23 3.87 45.15 2.76
N VAL A 24 3.09 45.22 1.68
CA VAL A 24 2.36 44.07 1.16
C VAL A 24 3.43 43.07 0.76
N VAL A 25 3.64 42.06 1.61
CA VAL A 25 4.52 40.93 1.30
C VAL A 25 3.89 40.23 0.10
N LEU A 26 4.38 40.54 -1.10
CA LEU A 26 4.02 39.84 -2.32
C LEU A 26 4.50 38.40 -2.15
N ILE A 27 3.60 37.53 -1.70
CA ILE A 27 3.86 36.10 -1.65
C ILE A 27 4.12 35.67 -3.11
N PRO A 28 5.33 35.18 -3.46
CA PRO A 28 5.60 34.75 -4.82
C PRO A 28 4.63 33.63 -5.16
N GLN A 29 3.71 33.89 -6.09
CA GLN A 29 2.79 32.87 -6.56
C GLN A 29 3.59 31.74 -7.19
N LYS A 30 3.53 30.54 -6.60
CA LYS A 30 4.21 29.36 -7.17
C LYS A 30 3.72 29.17 -8.62
N PRO A 31 4.62 28.91 -9.58
CA PRO A 31 4.24 28.75 -10.98
C PRO A 31 3.22 27.62 -11.13
N LYS A 32 2.30 27.80 -12.08
CA LYS A 32 1.25 26.81 -12.41
C LYS A 32 1.92 25.45 -12.70
N LYS A 33 1.61 24.45 -11.88
CA LYS A 33 2.20 23.10 -11.97
C LYS A 33 1.90 22.48 -13.34
N ARG A 34 2.92 21.96 -14.01
CA ARG A 34 2.75 21.16 -15.24
C ARG A 34 2.17 19.79 -14.86
N PRO A 35 1.46 19.07 -15.76
CA PRO A 35 0.91 17.75 -15.43
C PRO A 35 1.98 16.73 -14.97
N ILE A 36 3.20 16.83 -15.52
CA ILE A 36 4.36 16.01 -15.13
C ILE A 36 4.75 16.22 -13.65
N ASP A 37 4.43 17.38 -13.08
CA ASP A 37 4.77 17.76 -11.71
C ASP A 37 3.93 17.03 -10.66
N TYR A 38 2.86 16.38 -11.08
CA TYR A 38 2.05 15.50 -10.23
C TYR A 38 2.52 14.04 -10.27
N ILE A 39 3.32 13.67 -11.28
CA ILE A 39 3.72 12.28 -11.54
C ILE A 39 5.11 12.00 -10.99
N LEU A 40 6.04 12.95 -11.14
CA LEU A 40 7.44 12.77 -10.73
C LEU A 40 7.80 13.62 -9.50
N PRO A 41 8.63 13.08 -8.58
CA PRO A 41 9.14 13.86 -7.46
C PRO A 41 10.07 14.97 -7.99
N LYS A 42 9.78 16.22 -7.63
CA LYS A 42 10.68 17.37 -7.89
C LYS A 42 11.51 17.70 -6.67
N GLU A 43 12.66 18.32 -6.91
CA GLU A 43 13.44 19.00 -5.87
C GLU A 43 12.61 20.17 -5.30
N ASP A 44 12.60 20.31 -3.97
CA ASP A 44 11.95 21.44 -3.28
C ASP A 44 12.93 21.97 -2.25
N GLY A 45 13.55 23.12 -2.55
CA GLY A 45 14.63 23.72 -1.76
C GLY A 45 15.79 22.74 -1.54
N ASP A 46 16.04 22.38 -0.29
CA ASP A 46 17.20 21.56 0.14
C ASP A 46 17.05 20.05 -0.07
N VAL A 47 15.88 19.55 -0.51
CA VAL A 47 15.64 18.11 -0.64
C VAL A 47 15.96 17.65 -2.06
N LYS A 48 17.14 17.09 -2.23
CA LYS A 48 17.56 16.37 -3.44
C LYS A 48 16.74 15.07 -3.59
N VAL A 49 16.35 14.71 -4.81
CA VAL A 49 15.49 13.54 -5.12
C VAL A 49 16.16 12.53 -6.07
N TYR A 50 17.49 12.48 -6.08
CA TYR A 50 18.23 11.56 -6.94
C TYR A 50 17.99 10.09 -6.57
N TRP A 51 17.95 9.77 -5.27
CA TRP A 51 17.69 8.40 -4.83
C TRP A 51 16.23 8.02 -5.05
N ALA A 52 15.29 8.93 -4.78
CA ALA A 52 13.88 8.77 -5.09
C ALA A 52 13.60 8.36 -6.55
N LEU A 53 14.20 9.05 -7.53
CA LEU A 53 14.00 8.73 -8.95
C LEU A 53 14.64 7.39 -9.35
N ARG A 54 15.84 7.09 -8.84
CA ARG A 54 16.50 5.80 -9.06
C ARG A 54 15.68 4.65 -8.51
N THR A 55 15.09 4.80 -7.33
CA THR A 55 14.21 3.78 -6.74
C THR A 55 12.99 3.51 -7.60
N LEU A 56 12.35 4.54 -8.16
CA LEU A 56 11.22 4.35 -9.08
C LEU A 56 11.63 3.59 -10.34
N LEU A 57 12.76 3.94 -10.95
CA LEU A 57 13.26 3.28 -12.14
C LEU A 57 13.60 1.81 -11.87
N VAL A 58 14.35 1.53 -10.80
CA VAL A 58 14.73 0.14 -10.44
C VAL A 58 13.48 -0.68 -10.12
N THR A 59 12.53 -0.12 -9.36
CA THR A 59 11.26 -0.81 -9.03
C THR A 59 10.43 -1.09 -10.29
N LEU A 60 10.40 -0.16 -11.26
CA LEU A 60 9.70 -0.35 -12.52
C LEU A 60 10.31 -1.51 -13.32
N ILE A 61 11.64 -1.54 -13.46
CA ILE A 61 12.35 -2.62 -14.17
C ILE A 61 12.05 -3.97 -13.52
N VAL A 62 12.18 -4.06 -12.20
CA VAL A 62 11.91 -5.31 -11.48
C VAL A 62 10.44 -5.72 -11.60
N SER A 63 9.50 -4.77 -11.54
CA SER A 63 8.08 -5.06 -11.71
C SER A 63 7.76 -5.64 -13.09
N ILE A 64 8.39 -5.11 -14.16
CA ILE A 64 8.24 -5.63 -15.52
C ILE A 64 8.83 -7.04 -15.63
N LEU A 65 10.01 -7.27 -15.05
CA LEU A 65 10.65 -8.60 -15.05
C LEU A 65 9.79 -9.64 -14.32
N CYS A 66 9.30 -9.31 -13.12
CA CYS A 66 8.42 -10.20 -12.36
C CYS A 66 7.09 -10.46 -13.09
N ALA A 67 6.48 -9.44 -13.68
CA ALA A 67 5.25 -9.60 -14.46
C ALA A 67 5.46 -10.47 -15.70
N GLY A 68 6.62 -10.36 -16.36
CA GLY A 68 7.01 -11.21 -17.48
C GLY A 68 7.19 -12.68 -17.07
N CYS A 69 7.87 -12.93 -15.94
CA CYS A 69 8.02 -14.28 -15.38
C CYS A 69 6.67 -14.89 -15.02
N GLU A 70 5.81 -14.13 -14.35
CA GLU A 70 4.47 -14.58 -13.96
C GLU A 70 3.60 -14.91 -15.19
N SER A 71 3.65 -14.05 -16.21
CA SER A 71 2.91 -14.27 -17.47
C SER A 71 3.39 -15.54 -18.19
N TRP A 72 4.70 -15.85 -18.13
CA TRP A 72 5.25 -17.08 -18.68
C TRP A 72 4.74 -18.31 -17.91
N ILE A 73 4.74 -18.28 -16.59
CA ILE A 73 4.21 -19.38 -15.75
C ILE A 73 2.74 -19.66 -16.12
N MET A 74 1.90 -18.62 -16.16
CA MET A 74 0.49 -18.75 -16.53
C MET A 74 0.28 -19.32 -17.94
N ALA A 75 1.12 -18.96 -18.91
CA ALA A 75 1.03 -19.47 -20.28
C ALA A 75 1.35 -20.98 -20.36
N ASN A 76 2.36 -21.43 -19.60
CA ASN A 76 2.71 -22.85 -19.51
C ASN A 76 1.60 -23.65 -18.81
N GLU A 77 1.06 -23.15 -17.71
CA GLU A 77 -0.06 -23.80 -17.01
C GLU A 77 -1.30 -23.93 -17.88
N ASN A 78 -1.62 -22.88 -18.66
CA ASN A 78 -2.74 -22.94 -19.60
C ASN A 78 -2.50 -23.99 -20.71
N THR A 79 -1.25 -24.18 -21.13
CA THR A 79 -0.87 -25.21 -22.10
C THR A 79 -1.05 -26.60 -21.51
N VAL A 80 -0.53 -26.83 -20.30
CA VAL A 80 -0.70 -28.10 -19.57
C VAL A 80 -2.19 -28.42 -19.43
N LYS A 81 -3.01 -27.48 -18.94
CA LYS A 81 -4.46 -27.62 -18.82
C LYS A 81 -5.13 -28.09 -20.11
N ASN A 82 -4.77 -27.49 -21.25
CA ASN A 82 -5.38 -27.84 -22.53
C ASN A 82 -4.99 -29.26 -22.97
N THR A 83 -3.74 -29.67 -22.76
CA THR A 83 -3.30 -31.04 -23.04
C THR A 83 -4.01 -32.05 -22.13
N LEU A 84 -4.17 -31.72 -20.84
CA LEU A 84 -4.90 -32.57 -19.90
C LEU A 84 -6.35 -32.78 -20.34
N LEU A 85 -7.02 -31.73 -20.80
CA LEU A 85 -8.41 -31.82 -21.30
C LEU A 85 -8.53 -32.65 -22.58
N GLN A 86 -7.47 -32.77 -23.38
CA GLN A 86 -7.44 -33.58 -24.60
C GLN A 86 -7.10 -35.06 -24.35
N GLU A 87 -6.27 -35.36 -23.36
CA GLU A 87 -5.82 -36.73 -23.05
C GLU A 87 -6.80 -37.54 -22.17
N GLN A 88 -7.87 -36.92 -21.64
CA GLN A 88 -8.85 -37.66 -20.84
C GLN A 88 -9.65 -38.65 -21.71
N PRO A 89 -9.76 -39.92 -21.31
CA PRO A 89 -10.58 -40.89 -22.04
C PRO A 89 -12.05 -40.47 -22.00
N THR A 90 -12.74 -40.58 -23.15
CA THR A 90 -14.14 -40.20 -23.34
C THR A 90 -15.14 -40.89 -22.39
N SER A 91 -14.70 -41.93 -21.68
CA SER A 91 -15.46 -42.64 -20.65
C SER A 91 -15.43 -41.98 -19.26
N THR A 92 -14.48 -41.06 -18.99
CA THR A 92 -14.43 -40.29 -17.75
C THR A 92 -15.36 -39.09 -17.89
N GLY A 93 -16.63 -39.24 -17.50
CA GLY A 93 -17.70 -38.28 -17.76
C GLY A 93 -17.46 -36.84 -17.27
N ASN A 94 -18.41 -35.95 -17.58
CA ASN A 94 -18.37 -34.49 -17.38
C ASN A 94 -17.80 -33.98 -16.03
N ASN A 95 -17.89 -34.78 -14.96
CA ASN A 95 -17.44 -34.41 -13.61
C ASN A 95 -15.91 -34.34 -13.47
N ALA A 96 -15.14 -35.18 -14.18
CA ALA A 96 -13.67 -35.14 -14.10
C ALA A 96 -13.09 -33.92 -14.81
N ASN A 97 -13.62 -33.61 -16.01
CA ASN A 97 -13.28 -32.40 -16.75
C ASN A 97 -13.60 -31.12 -15.95
N LEU A 98 -14.71 -31.13 -15.20
CA LEU A 98 -15.10 -30.03 -14.33
C LEU A 98 -14.11 -29.83 -13.17
N ASN A 99 -13.64 -30.90 -12.53
CA ASN A 99 -12.68 -30.83 -11.42
C ASN A 99 -11.30 -30.31 -11.89
N ILE A 100 -10.81 -30.79 -13.02
CA ILE A 100 -9.56 -30.30 -13.63
C ILE A 100 -9.69 -28.80 -13.93
N TRP A 101 -10.78 -28.39 -14.58
CA TRP A 101 -11.02 -26.99 -14.90
C TRP A 101 -11.08 -26.10 -13.65
N LEU A 102 -11.73 -26.58 -12.58
CA LEU A 102 -11.83 -25.84 -11.32
C LEU A 102 -10.48 -25.67 -10.63
N ASN A 103 -9.62 -26.69 -10.60
CA ASN A 103 -8.29 -26.60 -9.97
C ASN A 103 -7.40 -25.58 -10.67
N PHE A 104 -7.27 -25.69 -12.00
CA PHE A 104 -6.51 -24.71 -12.80
C PHE A 104 -7.08 -23.30 -12.71
N LYS A 105 -8.41 -23.17 -12.56
CA LYS A 105 -9.02 -21.85 -12.35
C LYS A 105 -8.61 -21.25 -11.01
N ILE A 106 -8.50 -22.05 -9.95
CA ILE A 106 -8.06 -21.55 -8.64
C ILE A 106 -6.58 -21.14 -8.72
N GLU A 107 -5.71 -21.96 -9.31
CA GLU A 107 -4.30 -21.64 -9.55
C GLU A 107 -4.13 -20.32 -10.32
N LEU A 108 -4.82 -20.19 -11.45
CA LEU A 108 -4.80 -18.97 -12.27
C LEU A 108 -5.26 -17.72 -11.49
N THR A 109 -6.16 -17.90 -10.54
CA THR A 109 -6.63 -16.80 -9.66
C THR A 109 -5.52 -16.32 -8.74
N TYR A 110 -4.73 -17.22 -8.17
CA TYR A 110 -3.57 -16.86 -7.35
C TYR A 110 -2.53 -16.11 -8.17
N HIS A 111 -2.23 -16.58 -9.38
CA HIS A 111 -1.32 -15.88 -10.30
C HIS A 111 -1.84 -14.48 -10.66
N ALA A 112 -3.15 -14.33 -10.89
CA ALA A 112 -3.76 -13.02 -11.14
C ALA A 112 -3.65 -12.07 -9.93
N VAL A 113 -3.85 -12.57 -8.70
CA VAL A 113 -3.66 -11.77 -7.48
C VAL A 113 -2.20 -11.41 -7.28
N PHE A 114 -1.26 -12.31 -7.60
CA PHE A 114 0.17 -12.02 -7.54
C PHE A 114 0.58 -10.94 -8.55
N LEU A 115 0.08 -11.03 -9.79
CA LEU A 115 0.31 -9.99 -10.80
C LEU A 115 -0.25 -8.63 -10.35
N ALA A 116 -1.44 -8.61 -9.75
CA ALA A 116 -1.99 -7.40 -9.15
C ALA A 116 -1.12 -6.89 -7.98
N SER A 117 -0.47 -7.79 -7.24
CA SER A 117 0.43 -7.47 -6.14
C SER A 117 1.71 -6.78 -6.63
N ILE A 118 2.23 -7.14 -7.81
CA ILE A 118 3.35 -6.46 -8.48
C ILE A 118 2.92 -5.05 -8.94
N GLY A 119 1.72 -4.90 -9.49
CA GLY A 119 1.17 -3.58 -9.81
C GLY A 119 1.05 -2.69 -8.57
N PHE A 120 0.57 -3.28 -7.46
CA PHE A 120 0.47 -2.60 -6.18
C PHE A 120 1.84 -2.26 -5.57
N LEU A 121 2.87 -3.10 -5.74
CA LEU A 121 4.27 -2.80 -5.36
C LEU A 121 4.70 -1.46 -5.96
N PHE A 122 4.58 -1.34 -7.29
CA PHE A 122 4.96 -0.12 -7.99
C PHE A 122 4.14 1.09 -7.53
N PHE A 123 2.82 0.92 -7.37
CA PHE A 123 1.94 1.96 -6.86
C PHE A 123 2.37 2.47 -5.47
N VAL A 124 2.68 1.58 -4.52
CA VAL A 124 3.09 1.97 -3.17
C VAL A 124 4.44 2.66 -3.17
N VAL A 125 5.40 2.21 -3.99
CA VAL A 125 6.70 2.89 -4.14
C VAL A 125 6.52 4.28 -4.75
N TRP A 126 5.72 4.38 -5.82
CA TRP A 126 5.40 5.64 -6.47
C TRP A 126 4.75 6.64 -5.53
N ASP A 127 3.69 6.22 -4.84
CA ASP A 127 2.98 7.05 -3.89
C ASP A 127 3.85 7.45 -2.69
N GLY A 128 4.71 6.53 -2.19
CA GLY A 128 5.63 6.80 -1.09
C GLY A 128 6.71 7.81 -1.45
N VAL A 129 7.27 7.69 -2.65
CA VAL A 129 8.26 8.62 -3.22
C VAL A 129 7.63 10.00 -3.44
N LEU A 130 6.45 10.05 -4.08
CA LEU A 130 5.77 11.30 -4.42
C LEU A 130 5.40 12.10 -3.16
N HIS A 131 4.90 11.41 -2.14
CA HIS A 131 4.56 12.03 -0.86
C HIS A 131 5.75 12.13 0.10
N ARG A 132 6.96 11.78 -0.31
CA ARG A 132 8.20 11.78 0.51
C ARG A 132 7.96 11.14 1.88
N ASN A 133 7.28 10.00 1.89
CA ASN A 133 6.90 9.25 3.07
C ASN A 133 7.91 8.13 3.33
N SER A 134 8.86 8.37 4.23
CA SER A 134 9.92 7.40 4.54
C SER A 134 9.39 6.10 5.15
N ILE A 135 8.33 6.16 5.95
CA ILE A 135 7.71 4.98 6.58
C ILE A 135 7.17 4.04 5.50
N GLN A 136 6.53 4.59 4.47
CA GLN A 136 6.02 3.83 3.33
C GLN A 136 7.14 3.26 2.47
N CYS A 137 8.26 3.97 2.31
CA CYS A 137 9.40 3.43 1.59
C CYS A 137 10.02 2.23 2.34
N ILE A 138 10.10 2.29 3.67
CA ILE A 138 10.60 1.18 4.48
C ILE A 138 9.64 -0.01 4.43
N SER A 139 8.32 0.23 4.48
CA SER A 139 7.32 -0.84 4.49
C SER A 139 7.35 -1.75 3.27
N VAL A 140 7.80 -1.21 2.12
CA VAL A 140 7.95 -1.99 0.89
C VAL A 140 8.93 -3.14 1.05
N ASN A 141 9.95 -3.05 1.92
CA ASN A 141 10.83 -4.19 2.20
C ASN A 141 10.06 -5.37 2.83
N PHE A 142 9.20 -5.10 3.81
CA PHE A 142 8.34 -6.13 4.41
C PHE A 142 7.35 -6.70 3.40
N TYR A 143 6.83 -5.86 2.52
CA TYR A 143 5.95 -6.29 1.44
C TYR A 143 6.67 -7.21 0.43
N LEU A 144 7.92 -6.89 0.07
CA LEU A 144 8.75 -7.73 -0.79
C LEU A 144 9.05 -9.09 -0.15
N VAL A 145 9.30 -9.14 1.16
CA VAL A 145 9.42 -10.42 1.90
C VAL A 145 8.13 -11.23 1.81
N GLY A 146 6.97 -10.59 1.95
CA GLY A 146 5.67 -11.23 1.75
C GLY A 146 5.51 -11.81 0.34
N LEU A 147 5.88 -11.05 -0.69
CA LEU A 147 5.87 -11.53 -2.08
C LEU A 147 6.82 -12.70 -2.30
N LEU A 148 8.01 -12.68 -1.68
CA LEU A 148 8.95 -13.79 -1.75
C LEU A 148 8.35 -15.08 -1.15
N VAL A 149 7.81 -14.99 0.07
CA VAL A 149 7.15 -16.14 0.72
C VAL A 149 6.01 -16.67 -0.14
N TYR A 150 5.20 -15.77 -0.71
CA TYR A 150 4.09 -16.16 -1.57
C TYR A 150 4.56 -16.86 -2.84
N SER A 151 5.60 -16.34 -3.51
CA SER A 151 6.16 -16.98 -4.71
C SER A 151 6.68 -18.39 -4.43
N VAL A 152 7.30 -18.63 -3.27
CA VAL A 152 7.73 -19.98 -2.86
C VAL A 152 6.52 -20.90 -2.61
N LEU A 153 5.48 -20.40 -1.95
CA LEU A 153 4.25 -21.17 -1.73
C LEU A 153 3.57 -21.57 -3.04
N GLN A 154 3.61 -20.72 -4.07
CA GLN A 154 3.09 -21.07 -5.40
C GLN A 154 3.85 -22.26 -6.00
N ILE A 155 5.19 -22.31 -5.91
CA ILE A 155 5.97 -23.46 -6.41
C ILE A 155 5.55 -24.75 -5.73
N LEU A 156 5.45 -24.73 -4.39
CA LEU A 156 5.03 -25.90 -3.62
C LEU A 156 3.60 -26.31 -3.95
N GLN A 157 2.72 -25.33 -4.21
CA GLN A 157 1.35 -25.58 -4.63
C GLN A 157 1.33 -26.26 -6.01
N THR A 158 1.99 -25.68 -7.01
CA THR A 158 2.03 -26.22 -8.38
C THR A 158 2.66 -27.62 -8.43
N ASP A 159 3.71 -27.89 -7.66
CA ASP A 159 4.31 -29.24 -7.60
C ASP A 159 3.36 -30.28 -7.00
N ASN A 160 2.72 -29.96 -5.87
CA ASN A 160 1.65 -30.80 -5.31
C ASN A 160 0.49 -30.94 -6.31
N ASP A 161 0.21 -29.87 -7.06
CA ASP A 161 -0.85 -29.80 -8.06
C ASP A 161 -0.57 -30.62 -9.34
N LEU A 162 0.68 -30.92 -9.62
CA LEU A 162 1.06 -31.80 -10.69
C LEU A 162 1.17 -33.25 -10.22
N ASN A 163 1.75 -33.49 -9.05
CA ASN A 163 1.97 -34.84 -8.52
C ASN A 163 0.68 -35.65 -8.29
N THR A 164 -0.44 -35.00 -7.91
CA THR A 164 -1.74 -35.72 -7.76
C THR A 164 -2.47 -35.93 -9.09
N ILE A 165 -2.24 -35.11 -10.12
CA ILE A 165 -2.85 -35.31 -11.46
C ILE A 165 -2.06 -36.35 -12.25
N ARG A 166 -0.73 -36.43 -12.05
CA ARG A 166 0.18 -37.37 -12.71
C ARG A 166 -0.34 -38.83 -12.80
N PRO A 167 -0.85 -39.48 -11.73
CA PRO A 167 -1.35 -40.85 -11.83
C PRO A 167 -2.65 -41.01 -12.64
N GLN A 168 -3.34 -39.91 -12.97
CA GLN A 168 -4.58 -39.91 -13.75
C GLN A 168 -4.34 -39.74 -15.26
N LEU A 169 -3.08 -39.60 -15.66
CA LEU A 169 -2.67 -39.30 -17.03
C LEU A 169 -2.15 -40.53 -17.77
N VAL A 170 -2.49 -40.60 -19.05
CA VAL A 170 -1.91 -41.59 -19.98
C VAL A 170 -0.42 -41.30 -20.19
N ASN A 171 -0.05 -40.02 -20.31
CA ASN A 171 1.34 -39.56 -20.42
C ASN A 171 1.80 -38.80 -19.17
N ALA A 172 2.39 -39.52 -18.20
CA ALA A 172 2.87 -38.93 -16.94
C ALA A 172 3.92 -37.80 -17.10
N ASN A 173 4.60 -37.74 -18.26
CA ASN A 173 5.61 -36.71 -18.55
C ASN A 173 5.00 -35.32 -18.81
N VAL A 174 3.72 -35.24 -19.20
CA VAL A 174 3.03 -33.97 -19.50
C VAL A 174 2.78 -33.14 -18.23
N ALA A 175 2.58 -33.82 -17.10
CA ALA A 175 2.38 -33.19 -15.78
C ALA A 175 3.65 -33.22 -14.93
N SER A 176 4.83 -33.14 -15.53
CA SER A 176 6.09 -33.03 -14.79
C SER A 176 6.45 -31.56 -14.59
N ASN A 177 6.67 -31.14 -13.34
CA ASN A 177 7.26 -29.83 -13.04
C ASN A 177 8.76 -29.83 -13.35
N SER A 178 9.14 -29.93 -14.63
CA SER A 178 10.55 -30.06 -15.03
C SER A 178 10.93 -29.14 -16.19
N GLY A 179 12.25 -28.97 -16.37
CA GLY A 179 12.82 -28.16 -17.44
C GLY A 179 12.47 -26.68 -17.32
N TYR A 180 12.00 -26.09 -18.42
CA TYR A 180 11.74 -24.66 -18.53
C TYR A 180 10.60 -24.16 -17.62
N PHE A 181 9.64 -25.02 -17.27
CA PHE A 181 8.52 -24.64 -16.41
C PHE A 181 8.96 -24.39 -14.96
N LEU A 182 9.72 -25.34 -14.40
CA LEU A 182 10.33 -25.18 -13.07
C LEU A 182 11.34 -24.03 -13.03
N ALA A 183 12.11 -23.84 -14.10
CA ALA A 183 13.06 -22.73 -14.19
C ALA A 183 12.36 -21.37 -14.11
N ALA A 184 11.22 -21.19 -14.79
CA ALA A 184 10.43 -19.96 -14.73
C ALA A 184 9.87 -19.72 -13.31
N GLN A 185 9.40 -20.77 -12.65
CA GLN A 185 8.91 -20.72 -11.27
C GLN A 185 9.99 -20.32 -10.26
N ILE A 186 11.22 -20.83 -10.41
CA ILE A 186 12.35 -20.52 -9.52
C ILE A 186 12.93 -19.13 -9.81
N LEU A 187 12.90 -18.68 -11.07
CA LEU A 187 13.43 -17.37 -11.46
C LEU A 187 12.74 -16.22 -10.72
N LEU A 188 11.42 -16.33 -10.51
CA LEU A 188 10.61 -15.31 -9.85
C LEU A 188 11.05 -15.01 -8.39
N PRO A 189 11.11 -15.99 -7.45
CA PRO A 189 11.65 -15.75 -6.11
C PRO A 189 13.12 -15.33 -6.12
N CYS A 190 13.94 -15.78 -7.09
CA CYS A 190 15.32 -15.32 -7.21
C CYS A 190 15.42 -13.82 -7.52
N ILE A 191 14.59 -13.32 -8.46
CA ILE A 191 14.54 -11.88 -8.80
C ILE A 191 14.10 -11.07 -7.57
N ILE A 192 13.03 -11.51 -6.88
CA ILE A 192 12.52 -10.82 -5.69
C ILE A 192 13.56 -10.87 -4.56
N GLY A 193 14.19 -12.03 -4.35
CA GLY A 193 15.22 -12.25 -3.33
C GLY A 193 16.45 -11.37 -3.51
N ILE A 194 16.89 -11.14 -4.74
CA ILE A 194 17.97 -10.19 -5.07
C ILE A 194 17.49 -8.74 -4.90
N PHE A 195 16.24 -8.46 -5.22
CA PHE A 195 15.69 -7.12 -5.13
C PHE A 195 15.50 -6.63 -3.70
N ILE A 196 15.18 -7.50 -2.74
CA ILE A 196 15.01 -7.14 -1.32
C ILE A 196 16.20 -6.36 -0.75
N PRO A 197 17.46 -6.86 -0.76
CA PRO A 197 18.59 -6.12 -0.22
C PRO A 197 18.91 -4.84 -1.02
N ILE A 198 18.72 -4.85 -2.34
CA ILE A 198 18.88 -3.66 -3.19
C ILE A 198 17.88 -2.57 -2.77
N TYR A 199 16.62 -2.95 -2.62
CA TYR A 199 15.57 -2.03 -2.19
C TYR A 199 15.76 -1.60 -0.73
N GLY A 200 16.31 -2.46 0.14
CA GLY A 200 16.72 -2.12 1.49
C GLY A 200 17.76 -1.00 1.52
N PHE A 201 18.80 -1.11 0.68
CA PHE A 201 19.79 -0.05 0.51
C PHE A 201 19.18 1.25 -0.04
N LEU A 202 18.33 1.16 -1.06
CA LEU A 202 17.64 2.32 -1.63
C LEU A 202 16.73 3.01 -0.59
N SER A 203 15.99 2.22 0.18
CA SER A 203 15.13 2.72 1.26
C SER A 203 15.94 3.41 2.35
N TYR A 204 17.13 2.91 2.70
CA TYR A 204 18.03 3.56 3.65
C TYR A 204 18.49 4.93 3.13
N LYS A 205 18.87 5.02 1.84
CA LYS A 205 19.25 6.32 1.23
C LYS A 205 18.09 7.30 1.20
N MET A 206 16.89 6.84 0.85
CA MET A 206 15.69 7.66 0.84
C MET A 206 15.25 8.09 2.24
N TYR A 207 15.48 7.27 3.26
CA TYR A 207 15.24 7.64 4.65
C TYR A 207 16.08 8.88 5.04
N GLY A 208 17.33 8.96 4.57
CA GLY A 208 18.15 10.16 4.72
C GLY A 208 17.57 11.39 4.03
N GLU A 209 17.13 11.26 2.76
CA GLU A 209 16.53 12.36 1.99
C GLU A 209 15.21 12.87 2.61
N PHE A 210 14.39 11.96 3.14
CA PHE A 210 13.06 12.29 3.66
C PHE A 210 13.03 12.58 5.16
N GLY A 211 14.02 12.11 5.93
CA GLY A 211 14.09 12.27 7.39
C GLY A 211 14.12 13.73 7.82
N TRP A 212 14.84 14.59 7.07
CA TRP A 212 14.87 16.03 7.33
C TRP A 212 13.49 16.70 7.20
N ARG A 213 12.61 16.16 6.36
CA ARG A 213 11.25 16.68 6.22
C ARG A 213 10.42 16.41 7.47
N ALA A 214 10.47 15.20 8.01
CA ALA A 214 9.72 14.84 9.21
C ALA A 214 10.10 15.74 10.39
N TYR A 215 11.40 16.01 10.57
CA TYR A 215 11.92 16.90 11.62
C TYR A 215 11.42 18.34 11.48
N ARG A 216 11.48 18.91 10.27
CA ARG A 216 11.00 20.28 10.02
C ARG A 216 9.50 20.45 10.24
N ILE A 217 8.72 19.43 9.91
CA ILE A 217 7.26 19.44 10.03
C ILE A 217 6.84 19.41 11.51
N SER A 218 7.53 18.63 12.34
CA SER A 218 7.19 18.49 13.75
C SER A 218 7.79 19.58 14.65
N GLY A 219 8.65 20.46 14.12
CA GLY A 219 9.31 21.51 14.89
C GLY A 219 10.22 20.97 15.99
N GLY A 220 10.72 19.74 15.85
CA GLY A 220 11.56 19.09 16.86
C GLY A 220 10.82 18.60 18.11
N ALA A 221 9.50 18.80 18.23
CA ALA A 221 8.72 18.32 19.38
C ALA A 221 8.54 16.78 19.33
N PRO A 222 9.02 16.02 20.34
CA PRO A 222 8.96 14.55 20.30
C PRO A 222 7.53 13.99 20.25
N LYS A 223 6.60 14.62 20.98
CA LYS A 223 5.19 14.19 21.05
C LYS A 223 4.48 14.33 19.70
N VAL A 224 4.66 15.47 19.03
CA VAL A 224 4.07 15.74 17.71
C VAL A 224 4.68 14.83 16.65
N THR A 225 6.00 14.59 16.70
CA THR A 225 6.70 13.67 15.79
C THR A 225 6.16 12.23 15.92
N LYS A 226 5.99 11.74 17.15
CA LYS A 226 5.44 10.40 17.40
C LYS A 226 4.01 10.27 16.86
N ALA A 227 3.18 11.28 17.09
CA ALA A 227 1.80 11.26 16.64
C ALA A 227 1.66 11.37 15.12
N PHE A 228 2.51 12.18 14.49
CA PHE A 228 2.63 12.26 13.03
C PHE A 228 3.06 10.93 12.41
N ASN A 229 4.06 10.25 13.00
CA ASN A 229 4.50 8.94 12.53
C ASN A 229 3.41 7.86 12.70
N THR A 230 2.68 7.89 13.82
CA THR A 230 1.56 6.98 14.08
C THR A 230 0.45 7.17 13.05
N TYR A 231 0.11 8.43 12.73
CA TYR A 231 -0.84 8.78 11.67
C TYR A 231 -0.42 8.23 10.30
N HIS A 232 0.85 8.44 9.91
CA HIS A 232 1.36 7.94 8.63
C HIS A 232 1.42 6.41 8.57
N MET A 233 1.73 5.74 9.67
CA MET A 233 1.68 4.28 9.77
C MET A 233 0.23 3.76 9.64
N PHE A 234 -0.74 4.43 10.26
CA PHE A 234 -2.15 4.07 10.08
C PHE A 234 -2.60 4.21 8.63
N LEU A 235 -2.31 5.34 7.98
CA LEU A 235 -2.65 5.53 6.56
C LEU A 235 -1.99 4.51 5.64
N LEU A 236 -0.76 4.12 5.97
CA LEU A 236 -0.03 3.10 5.25
C LEU A 236 -0.74 1.74 5.36
N LEU A 237 -1.06 1.31 6.59
CA LEU A 237 -1.77 0.06 6.84
C LEU A 237 -3.14 0.04 6.15
N LEU A 238 -3.83 1.19 6.12
CA LEU A 238 -5.10 1.36 5.42
C LEU A 238 -4.95 1.08 3.91
N LYS A 239 -3.88 1.58 3.26
CA LYS A 239 -3.60 1.30 1.84
C LYS A 239 -3.34 -0.17 1.57
N TYR A 240 -2.50 -0.81 2.39
CA TYR A 240 -2.26 -2.25 2.29
C TYR A 240 -3.54 -3.06 2.51
N SER A 241 -4.43 -2.60 3.41
CA SER A 241 -5.67 -3.30 3.75
C SER A 241 -6.66 -3.35 2.59
N VAL A 242 -6.74 -2.28 1.79
CA VAL A 242 -7.60 -2.25 0.60
C VAL A 242 -7.13 -3.32 -0.39
N PHE A 243 -5.82 -3.38 -0.65
CA PHE A 243 -5.26 -4.38 -1.55
C PHE A 243 -5.46 -5.80 -1.03
N ALA A 244 -5.09 -6.05 0.23
CA ALA A 244 -5.22 -7.36 0.87
C ALA A 244 -6.67 -7.83 0.95
N GLY A 245 -7.60 -6.94 1.30
CA GLY A 245 -9.04 -7.22 1.34
C GLY A 245 -9.61 -7.55 -0.04
N CYS A 246 -9.24 -6.79 -1.08
CA CYS A 246 -9.63 -7.09 -2.46
C CYS A 246 -9.09 -8.46 -2.91
N GLY A 247 -7.80 -8.74 -2.66
CA GLY A 247 -7.20 -10.04 -2.96
C GLY A 247 -7.91 -11.19 -2.24
N PHE A 248 -8.26 -11.01 -0.96
CA PHE A 248 -8.99 -12.00 -0.18
C PHE A 248 -10.37 -12.27 -0.80
N LEU A 249 -11.14 -11.23 -1.14
CA LEU A 249 -12.46 -11.38 -1.75
C LEU A 249 -12.39 -12.12 -3.10
N VAL A 250 -11.41 -11.80 -3.96
CA VAL A 250 -11.24 -12.46 -5.26
C VAL A 250 -10.96 -13.95 -5.09
N ILE A 251 -10.05 -14.31 -4.19
CA ILE A 251 -9.71 -15.72 -3.93
C ILE A 251 -10.89 -16.46 -3.28
N ASP A 252 -11.54 -15.83 -2.30
CA ASP A 252 -12.65 -16.40 -1.53
C ASP A 252 -13.88 -16.72 -2.39
N VAL A 253 -14.14 -15.91 -3.43
CA VAL A 253 -15.24 -16.15 -4.40
C VAL A 253 -15.06 -17.45 -5.16
N ILE A 254 -13.82 -17.78 -5.52
CA ILE A 254 -13.53 -18.94 -6.35
C ILE A 254 -13.38 -20.19 -5.48
N LEU A 255 -12.81 -20.04 -4.28
CA LEU A 255 -12.62 -21.16 -3.36
C LEU A 255 -13.92 -21.60 -2.68
N THR A 256 -14.84 -20.67 -2.40
CA THR A 256 -16.02 -21.02 -1.62
C THR A 256 -17.21 -21.46 -2.48
N LYS A 257 -17.67 -22.69 -2.24
CA LYS A 257 -18.97 -23.16 -2.71
C LYS A 257 -20.09 -22.42 -1.98
N VAL A 258 -20.73 -21.50 -2.70
CA VAL A 258 -21.97 -20.81 -2.30
C VAL A 258 -22.99 -20.94 -3.43
N SER A 259 -24.28 -20.71 -3.10
CA SER A 259 -25.36 -20.62 -4.11
C SER A 259 -25.00 -19.63 -5.22
N ALA A 260 -25.54 -19.82 -6.42
CA ALA A 260 -25.24 -18.97 -7.59
C ALA A 260 -25.39 -17.47 -7.27
N ASN A 261 -26.46 -17.10 -6.55
CA ASN A 261 -26.70 -15.72 -6.12
C ASN A 261 -25.67 -15.25 -5.07
N GLY A 262 -25.23 -16.15 -4.19
CA GLY A 262 -24.23 -15.86 -3.16
C GLY A 262 -22.84 -15.58 -3.71
N LYS A 263 -22.48 -16.15 -4.88
CA LYS A 263 -21.15 -15.96 -5.50
C LYS A 263 -20.88 -14.51 -5.88
N ILE A 264 -21.94 -13.76 -6.21
CA ILE A 264 -21.85 -12.35 -6.61
C ILE A 264 -22.17 -11.44 -5.43
N LEU A 265 -23.21 -11.77 -4.65
CA LEU A 265 -23.69 -10.90 -3.58
C LEU A 265 -22.66 -10.72 -2.45
N ILE A 266 -22.03 -11.82 -2.02
CA ILE A 266 -21.07 -11.82 -0.90
C ILE A 266 -19.86 -10.91 -1.18
N PRO A 267 -19.11 -11.05 -2.30
CA PRO A 267 -17.95 -10.20 -2.56
C PRO A 267 -18.32 -8.74 -2.79
N VAL A 268 -19.46 -8.46 -3.44
CA VAL A 268 -19.91 -7.08 -3.68
C VAL A 268 -20.22 -6.38 -2.35
N LEU A 269 -20.99 -7.03 -1.46
CA LEU A 269 -21.27 -6.49 -0.14
C LEU A 269 -19.99 -6.37 0.70
N GLY A 270 -19.12 -7.38 0.66
CA GLY A 270 -17.82 -7.36 1.34
C GLY A 270 -16.96 -6.18 0.89
N PHE A 271 -16.91 -5.91 -0.42
CA PHE A 271 -16.18 -4.77 -0.98
C PHE A 271 -16.76 -3.43 -0.52
N ILE A 272 -18.09 -3.27 -0.57
CA ILE A 272 -18.78 -2.05 -0.12
C ILE A 272 -18.47 -1.79 1.37
N VAL A 273 -18.62 -2.80 2.22
CA VAL A 273 -18.33 -2.72 3.66
C VAL A 273 -16.85 -2.39 3.90
N GLY A 274 -15.95 -2.99 3.14
CA GLY A 274 -14.52 -2.70 3.19
C GLY A 274 -14.21 -1.24 2.87
N ILE A 275 -14.76 -0.70 1.79
CA ILE A 275 -14.57 0.71 1.40
C ILE A 275 -15.15 1.66 2.45
N ILE A 276 -16.36 1.40 2.96
CA ILE A 276 -16.97 2.22 4.01
C ILE A 276 -16.06 2.25 5.25
N THR A 277 -15.56 1.09 5.67
CA THR A 277 -14.67 0.97 6.83
C THR A 277 -13.37 1.74 6.62
N VAL A 278 -12.80 1.68 5.42
CA VAL A 278 -11.58 2.43 5.08
C VAL A 278 -11.82 3.94 5.08
N VAL A 279 -12.93 4.39 4.50
CA VAL A 279 -13.30 5.81 4.40
C VAL A 279 -13.57 6.40 5.79
N THR A 280 -14.30 5.68 6.66
CA THR A 280 -14.55 6.14 8.04
C THR A 280 -13.25 6.22 8.84
N GLY A 281 -12.32 5.28 8.66
CA GLY A 281 -10.99 5.33 9.28
C GLY A 281 -10.17 6.54 8.84
N PHE A 282 -10.10 6.79 7.53
CA PHE A 282 -9.38 7.95 6.97
C PHE A 282 -9.93 9.28 7.50
N TYR A 283 -11.24 9.50 7.38
CA TYR A 283 -11.86 10.75 7.80
C TYR A 283 -11.89 10.90 9.32
N GLY A 284 -12.11 9.82 10.05
CA GLY A 284 -12.11 9.82 11.51
C GLY A 284 -10.79 10.31 12.08
N ILE A 285 -9.66 9.78 11.59
CA ILE A 285 -8.35 10.21 12.09
C ILE A 285 -7.96 11.58 11.52
N ARG A 286 -8.27 11.88 10.25
CA ARG A 286 -7.91 13.17 9.64
C ARG A 286 -8.54 14.38 10.33
N TYR A 287 -9.77 14.22 10.82
CA TYR A 287 -10.53 15.27 11.50
C TYR A 287 -10.58 15.11 13.02
N GLU A 288 -9.85 14.13 13.57
CA GLU A 288 -9.86 13.78 15.01
C GLU A 288 -11.28 13.50 15.54
N HIS A 289 -12.12 12.86 14.74
CA HIS A 289 -13.51 12.53 15.08
C HIS A 289 -13.63 11.13 15.68
N ALA A 290 -13.71 11.06 17.01
CA ALA A 290 -13.69 9.81 17.78
C ALA A 290 -14.75 8.79 17.34
N VAL A 291 -15.99 9.21 17.08
CA VAL A 291 -17.08 8.30 16.67
C VAL A 291 -16.75 7.59 15.36
N LEU A 292 -16.12 8.28 14.39
CA LEU A 292 -15.78 7.68 13.10
C LEU A 292 -14.66 6.64 13.26
N VAL A 293 -13.71 6.89 14.17
CA VAL A 293 -12.65 5.93 14.50
C VAL A 293 -13.22 4.71 15.20
N ILE A 294 -14.17 4.89 16.12
CA ILE A 294 -14.86 3.75 16.78
C ILE A 294 -15.62 2.91 15.74
N VAL A 295 -16.36 3.55 14.83
CA VAL A 295 -17.04 2.86 13.72
C VAL A 295 -16.04 2.09 12.85
N HIS A 296 -14.87 2.69 12.54
CA HIS A 296 -13.79 2.01 11.83
C HIS A 296 -13.25 0.78 12.58
N ILE A 297 -13.00 0.89 13.88
CA ILE A 297 -12.52 -0.21 14.72
C ILE A 297 -13.53 -1.36 14.74
N VAL A 298 -14.80 -1.06 15.02
CA VAL A 298 -15.87 -2.07 15.06
C VAL A 298 -16.06 -2.71 13.68
N GLY A 299 -16.07 -1.92 12.61
CA GLY A 299 -16.16 -2.43 11.24
C GLY A 299 -14.98 -3.34 10.88
N THR A 300 -13.76 -2.96 11.24
CA THR A 300 -12.55 -3.75 11.00
C THR A 300 -12.57 -5.07 11.77
N LEU A 301 -13.03 -5.05 13.04
CA LEU A 301 -13.22 -6.27 13.82
C LEU A 301 -14.31 -7.18 13.23
N GLY A 302 -15.38 -6.61 12.68
CA GLY A 302 -16.41 -7.35 11.95
C GLY A 302 -15.86 -8.03 10.70
N ILE A 303 -15.07 -7.31 9.89
CA ILE A 303 -14.37 -7.88 8.71
C ILE A 303 -13.40 -8.98 9.14
N PHE A 304 -12.64 -8.76 10.22
CA PHE A 304 -11.73 -9.77 10.78
C PHE A 304 -12.48 -11.04 11.18
N ALA A 305 -13.58 -10.92 11.93
CA ALA A 305 -14.40 -12.06 12.35
C ALA A 305 -14.99 -12.82 11.14
N TYR A 306 -15.50 -12.09 10.14
CA TYR A 306 -16.00 -12.68 8.90
C TYR A 306 -14.89 -13.45 8.16
N MET A 307 -13.69 -12.88 8.06
CA MET A 307 -12.56 -13.50 7.39
C MET A 307 -12.14 -14.80 8.08
N ILE A 308 -12.06 -14.81 9.42
CA ILE A 308 -11.79 -16.03 10.20
C ILE A 308 -12.88 -17.08 9.98
N TYR A 309 -14.16 -16.69 10.00
CA TYR A 309 -15.26 -17.61 9.71
C TYR A 309 -15.12 -18.27 8.34
N ARG A 310 -14.74 -17.51 7.29
CA ARG A 310 -14.50 -18.03 5.95
C ARG A 310 -13.31 -18.99 5.91
N MET A 311 -12.22 -18.66 6.58
CA MET A 311 -11.05 -19.54 6.69
C MET A 311 -11.39 -20.87 7.38
N VAL A 312 -12.10 -20.82 8.51
CA VAL A 312 -12.52 -22.01 9.26
C VAL A 312 -13.53 -22.85 8.46
N THR A 313 -14.45 -22.21 7.75
CA THR A 313 -15.44 -22.89 6.91
C THR A 313 -14.78 -23.57 5.70
N SER A 314 -13.74 -22.96 5.14
CA SER A 314 -12.92 -23.59 4.10
C SER A 314 -12.20 -24.84 4.63
N PHE A 315 -11.77 -24.84 5.89
CA PHE A 315 -11.10 -25.99 6.51
C PHE A 315 -12.04 -27.18 6.76
N HIS A 316 -13.20 -26.94 7.39
CA HIS A 316 -14.14 -28.00 7.83
C HIS A 316 -14.91 -28.67 6.69
N ARG A 317 -14.91 -28.10 5.48
CA ARG A 317 -15.52 -28.72 4.30
C ARG A 317 -14.56 -29.78 3.74
N GLY A 318 -14.57 -30.95 4.39
CA GLY A 318 -13.76 -32.11 4.04
C GLY A 318 -14.18 -32.76 2.73
N GLY A 319 -13.35 -32.62 1.70
CA GLY A 319 -13.32 -33.45 0.50
C GLY A 319 -11.87 -33.59 0.05
N SER A 320 -11.49 -34.75 -0.48
CA SER A 320 -10.11 -35.09 -0.89
C SER A 320 -9.52 -34.10 -1.90
N ASP A 321 -10.33 -33.62 -2.83
CA ASP A 321 -9.91 -32.67 -3.87
C ASP A 321 -9.71 -31.24 -3.32
N PHE A 322 -10.27 -30.94 -2.14
CA PHE A 322 -10.29 -29.61 -1.53
C PHE A 322 -9.15 -29.37 -0.53
N GLN A 323 -8.42 -30.39 -0.10
CA GLN A 323 -7.25 -30.21 0.81
C GLN A 323 -6.08 -29.53 0.11
N ARG A 324 -6.03 -29.66 -1.22
CA ARG A 324 -4.91 -29.28 -2.08
C ARG A 324 -4.62 -27.78 -2.07
N THR A 325 -5.65 -26.95 -2.07
CA THR A 325 -5.55 -25.51 -2.33
C THR A 325 -5.62 -24.62 -1.08
N LYS A 326 -5.68 -25.26 0.11
CA LYS A 326 -5.89 -24.56 1.39
C LYS A 326 -4.65 -23.83 1.89
N ILE A 327 -3.46 -24.33 1.58
CA ILE A 327 -2.21 -23.81 2.15
C ILE A 327 -1.94 -22.36 1.71
N PRO A 328 -1.89 -22.02 0.40
CA PRO A 328 -1.67 -20.63 -0.03
C PRO A 328 -2.82 -19.71 0.38
N PHE A 329 -4.08 -20.19 0.35
CA PHE A 329 -5.22 -19.45 0.85
C PHE A 329 -5.09 -19.08 2.33
N LEU A 330 -4.72 -20.06 3.16
CA LEU A 330 -4.61 -19.87 4.60
C LEU A 330 -3.43 -18.98 4.95
N ALA A 331 -2.29 -19.14 4.29
CA ALA A 331 -1.15 -18.26 4.44
C ALA A 331 -1.52 -16.79 4.12
N PHE A 332 -2.21 -16.57 2.99
CA PHE A 332 -2.70 -15.25 2.62
C PHE A 332 -3.73 -14.70 3.61
N GLY A 333 -4.66 -15.54 4.07
CA GLY A 333 -5.66 -15.19 5.08
C GLY A 333 -5.05 -14.81 6.43
N VAL A 334 -4.04 -15.54 6.91
CA VAL A 334 -3.30 -15.21 8.14
C VAL A 334 -2.58 -13.87 8.00
N MET A 335 -1.94 -13.62 6.85
CA MET A 335 -1.30 -12.33 6.59
C MET A 335 -2.31 -11.16 6.59
N CYS A 336 -3.48 -11.35 5.98
CA CYS A 336 -4.57 -10.38 6.04
C CYS A 336 -5.05 -10.17 7.49
N ALA A 337 -5.11 -11.23 8.29
CA ALA A 337 -5.58 -11.18 9.67
C ALA A 337 -4.64 -10.33 10.53
N LEU A 338 -3.33 -10.58 10.40
CA LEU A 338 -2.29 -9.80 11.07
C LEU A 338 -2.33 -8.32 10.66
N LEU A 339 -2.57 -8.04 9.37
CA LEU A 339 -2.71 -6.68 8.87
C LEU A 339 -3.93 -5.97 9.49
N LEU A 340 -5.09 -6.62 9.56
CA LEU A 340 -6.29 -6.05 10.19
C LEU A 340 -6.08 -5.79 11.70
N LEU A 341 -5.41 -6.70 12.41
CA LEU A 341 -5.07 -6.49 13.82
C LEU A 341 -4.13 -5.30 14.01
N ALA A 342 -3.12 -5.16 13.14
CA ALA A 342 -2.23 -4.00 13.16
C ALA A 342 -3.02 -2.70 12.95
N ILE A 343 -3.98 -2.66 12.03
CA ILE A 343 -4.84 -1.49 11.79
C ILE A 343 -5.61 -1.11 13.07
N VAL A 344 -6.23 -2.08 13.73
CA VAL A 344 -6.97 -1.83 14.99
C VAL A 344 -6.03 -1.26 16.06
N CYS A 345 -4.83 -1.84 16.24
CA CYS A 345 -3.85 -1.33 17.19
C CYS A 345 -3.45 0.12 16.88
N PHE A 346 -3.13 0.44 15.62
CA PHE A 346 -2.76 1.80 15.23
C PHE A 346 -3.94 2.78 15.27
N ALA A 347 -5.17 2.33 15.02
CA ALA A 347 -6.37 3.15 15.19
C ALA A 347 -6.55 3.59 16.65
N VAL A 348 -6.37 2.66 17.60
CA VAL A 348 -6.42 2.94 19.03
C VAL A 348 -5.29 3.89 19.45
N LEU A 349 -4.06 3.66 18.97
CA LEU A 349 -2.94 4.56 19.25
C LEU A 349 -3.18 5.99 18.73
N CYS A 350 -3.77 6.13 17.54
CA CYS A 350 -4.16 7.43 17.01
C CYS A 350 -5.25 8.10 17.87
N LEU A 351 -6.27 7.34 18.30
CA LEU A 351 -7.36 7.85 19.15
C LEU A 351 -6.83 8.40 20.48
N LEU A 352 -5.87 7.70 21.10
CA LEU A 352 -5.23 8.13 22.36
C LEU A 352 -4.35 9.37 22.21
N GLN A 353 -4.01 9.75 20.98
CA GLN A 353 -3.12 10.89 20.65
C GLN A 353 -3.89 12.09 20.08
N PHE A 354 -5.22 12.11 20.17
CA PHE A 354 -6.02 13.25 19.75
C PHE A 354 -5.70 14.50 20.60
N GLY A 355 -5.76 15.68 19.96
CA GLY A 355 -5.43 16.94 20.62
C GLY A 355 -3.93 17.27 20.73
N VAL A 356 -3.03 16.39 20.27
CA VAL A 356 -1.56 16.64 20.31
C VAL A 356 -1.12 17.66 19.23
N GLY A 357 -2.00 18.06 18.31
CA GLY A 357 -1.73 19.08 17.28
C GLY A 357 -1.36 18.53 15.90
N VAL A 358 -1.52 17.22 15.67
CA VAL A 358 -1.26 16.59 14.36
C VAL A 358 -2.12 17.20 13.26
N ARG A 359 -3.40 17.49 13.55
CA ARG A 359 -4.29 18.18 12.60
C ARG A 359 -3.73 19.53 12.15
N TYR A 360 -3.21 20.34 13.08
CA TYR A 360 -2.64 21.65 12.77
C TYR A 360 -1.46 21.52 11.82
N VAL A 361 -0.54 20.60 12.11
CA VAL A 361 0.64 20.31 11.29
C VAL A 361 0.25 19.84 9.88
N LEU A 362 -0.76 18.97 9.76
CA LEU A 362 -1.26 18.50 8.47
C LEU A 362 -1.95 19.62 7.66
N ASP A 363 -2.67 20.52 8.32
CA ASP A 363 -3.30 21.68 7.68
C ASP A 363 -2.26 22.71 7.23
N GLN A 364 -1.21 22.91 8.03
CA GLN A 364 -0.06 23.76 7.71
C GLN A 364 0.69 23.25 6.48
N GLU A 365 0.98 21.95 6.39
CA GLU A 365 1.57 21.32 5.20
C GLU A 365 0.71 21.53 3.96
N LYS A 366 -0.62 21.34 4.06
CA LYS A 366 -1.54 21.61 2.93
C LYS A 366 -1.50 23.06 2.48
N ARG A 367 -1.43 24.02 3.42
CA ARG A 367 -1.31 25.45 3.10
C ARG A 367 0.01 25.76 2.40
N LYS A 368 1.12 25.16 2.86
CA LYS A 368 2.45 25.30 2.25
C LYS A 368 2.51 24.72 0.84
N GLN A 369 1.88 23.58 0.60
CA GLN A 369 1.76 22.98 -0.74
C GLN A 369 0.95 23.85 -1.70
N LYS A 370 -0.07 24.57 -1.20
CA LYS A 370 -0.91 25.50 -1.97
C LYS A 370 -0.27 26.88 -2.17
N GLY A 371 0.89 27.16 -1.56
CA GLY A 371 1.55 28.47 -1.64
C GLY A 371 0.95 29.55 -0.73
N ASN A 372 0.00 29.19 0.14
CA ASN A 372 -0.72 30.12 1.02
C ASN A 372 -0.17 30.12 2.46
N TYR A 373 1.07 29.69 2.64
CA TYR A 373 1.68 29.58 3.97
C TYR A 373 2.32 30.90 4.37
N VAL A 374 1.77 31.52 5.41
CA VAL A 374 2.40 32.63 6.11
C VAL A 374 3.09 32.03 7.34
N PRO A 375 4.43 32.14 7.48
CA PRO A 375 5.11 31.69 8.69
C PRO A 375 4.58 32.48 9.90
N PRO A 376 4.35 31.85 11.06
CA PRO A 376 4.03 32.59 12.27
C PRO A 376 5.17 33.56 12.58
N PRO A 377 4.87 34.76 13.12
CA PRO A 377 5.90 35.70 13.52
C PRO A 377 6.83 35.01 14.51
N ILE A 378 8.14 35.11 14.26
CA ILE A 378 9.16 34.59 15.15
C ILE A 378 9.23 35.59 16.31
N ASP A 379 8.64 35.23 17.45
CA ASP A 379 8.79 36.00 18.66
C ASP A 379 10.20 35.74 19.20
N LEU A 380 11.09 36.70 19.01
CA LEU A 380 12.49 36.63 19.45
C LEU A 380 12.65 37.18 20.89
N THR A 381 11.57 37.19 21.69
CA THR A 381 11.52 37.87 23.00
C THR A 381 11.59 36.95 24.21
N ASP A 382 12.18 35.76 24.08
CA ASP A 382 12.52 34.89 25.22
C ASP A 382 14.03 34.68 25.35
#